data_AF-A0A1B6DL62-F1
#
_entry.id   AF-A0A1B6DL62-F1
#
_cell.length_a   1.000
_cell.length_b   1.000
_cell.length_c   1.000
_cell.angle_alpha   90.00
_cell.angle_beta   90.00
_cell.angle_gamma   90.00
#
_symmetry.space_group_name_H-M   'P 1'
#
loop_
_entity.id
_entity.type
_entity.pdbx_description
1 polymer ?
#
loop_
_entity_poly.entity_id
_entity_poly.type
_entity_poly.pdbx_seq_one_letter_code
_entity_poly.pdbx_strand_id
1 'polypeptide(L)'
;MIITTRPFYLLFIKSLGIKRCCSTKYEPTYIPTTFFQKSVLSLGSSIGMLLDPTRADMLSTLGEVTGHSALQFMAEKIIQNPEGQEILREKPRINTKTVDISFLQSLPEDTLGKTYYNFLNVNNVTPDSRMDVQFIEDVELAYIMQRYREAHDLIHAILGQPTNMLGEVTVKWVEAFQTRLPMCLGGAIFGAVRLRPKQRHQYVTKKSTMGY
;
A
#
# COMPACT_ATOMS: atom_id res chain seq x y z
N MET A 1 -13.45 2.19 -3.26
CA MET A 1 -12.06 1.81 -2.92
C MET A 1 -12.11 0.37 -2.40
N ILE A 2 -11.10 -0.50 -2.52
CA ILE A 2 -11.14 -1.82 -1.83
C ILE A 2 -11.33 -1.65 -0.30
N ILE A 3 -11.14 -0.43 0.20
CA ILE A 3 -11.40 0.01 1.57
C ILE A 3 -12.87 0.48 1.80
N THR A 4 -13.77 0.35 0.82
CA THR A 4 -15.15 0.89 0.92
C THR A 4 -16.25 0.05 0.24
N THR A 5 -16.02 -1.22 -0.11
CA THR A 5 -17.11 -2.11 -0.55
C THR A 5 -17.64 -2.88 0.66
N ARG A 6 -18.90 -2.59 1.05
CA ARG A 6 -19.59 -3.25 2.19
C ARG A 6 -19.53 -4.79 2.06
N PRO A 7 -19.26 -5.57 3.12
CA PRO A 7 -18.93 -5.20 4.50
C PRO A 7 -17.48 -5.59 4.82
N PHE A 8 -16.48 -4.79 4.43
CA PHE A 8 -15.09 -5.12 4.75
C PHE A 8 -14.66 -4.56 6.11
N TYR A 9 -14.88 -3.30 6.47
CA TYR A 9 -14.30 -2.68 7.68
C TYR A 9 -14.65 -3.34 9.02
N LEU A 10 -15.91 -3.69 9.27
CA LEU A 10 -16.31 -4.35 10.53
C LEU A 10 -15.78 -5.80 10.63
N LEU A 11 -15.71 -6.50 9.49
CA LEU A 11 -15.08 -7.82 9.39
C LEU A 11 -13.54 -7.73 9.42
N PHE A 12 -12.98 -6.62 8.98
CA PHE A 12 -11.55 -6.35 8.86
C PHE A 12 -10.94 -5.95 10.21
N ILE A 13 -11.57 -5.03 10.96
CA ILE A 13 -11.14 -4.72 12.34
C ILE A 13 -11.27 -5.94 13.25
N LYS A 14 -12.38 -6.69 13.14
CA LYS A 14 -12.56 -7.92 13.92
C LYS A 14 -11.60 -9.03 13.50
N SER A 15 -11.38 -9.25 12.21
CA SER A 15 -10.50 -10.35 11.75
C SER A 15 -9.01 -10.04 11.86
N LEU A 16 -8.61 -8.76 11.89
CA LEU A 16 -7.23 -8.35 12.21
C LEU A 16 -7.00 -8.17 13.72
N GLY A 17 -8.02 -8.39 14.57
CA GLY A 17 -7.90 -8.25 16.02
C GLY A 17 -7.54 -6.85 16.49
N ILE A 18 -7.81 -5.81 15.69
CA ILE A 18 -7.46 -4.43 16.03
C ILE A 18 -8.29 -4.00 17.25
N LYS A 19 -7.64 -3.86 18.41
CA LYS A 19 -8.30 -3.51 19.67
C LYS A 19 -8.83 -2.08 19.59
N ARG A 20 -10.16 -1.91 19.59
CA ARG A 20 -10.86 -0.61 19.63
C ARG A 20 -10.37 0.34 20.73
N CYS A 21 -9.87 -0.19 21.84
CA CYS A 21 -9.49 0.59 23.03
C CYS A 21 -8.07 1.20 22.95
N CYS A 22 -7.21 0.70 22.06
CA CYS A 22 -5.85 1.21 21.85
C CYS A 22 -5.67 1.78 20.44
N SER A 23 -6.64 2.56 19.94
CA SER A 23 -6.38 3.35 18.73
C SER A 23 -5.31 4.39 19.06
N THR A 24 -4.05 4.10 18.72
CA THR A 24 -3.03 5.14 18.66
C THR A 24 -3.51 6.13 17.62
N LYS A 25 -3.96 7.30 18.08
CA LYS A 25 -4.40 8.40 17.21
C LYS A 25 -3.30 8.66 16.19
N TYR A 26 -3.68 8.88 14.92
CA TYR A 26 -2.70 9.25 13.90
C TYR A 26 -2.06 10.58 14.27
N GLU A 27 -0.76 10.56 14.53
CA GLU A 27 0.04 11.73 14.82
C GLU A 27 0.81 12.13 13.56
N PRO A 28 0.51 13.27 12.92
CA PRO A 28 1.16 13.68 11.69
C PRO A 28 2.61 14.11 11.94
N THR A 29 3.53 13.67 11.07
CA THR A 29 4.95 14.07 11.11
C THR A 29 5.24 15.06 9.98
N TYR A 30 4.62 16.24 9.99
CA TYR A 30 4.74 17.18 8.85
C TYR A 30 6.07 17.96 8.85
N ILE A 31 6.77 17.91 7.73
CA ILE A 31 7.94 18.72 7.40
C ILE A 31 7.51 19.81 6.39
N PRO A 32 7.53 21.09 6.79
CA PRO A 32 7.17 22.19 5.90
C PRO A 32 8.01 22.20 4.63
N THR A 33 7.35 22.26 3.47
CA THR A 33 8.01 22.28 2.16
C THR A 33 7.37 23.26 1.19
N THR A 34 8.20 24.02 0.49
CA THR A 34 7.76 24.91 -0.61
C THR A 34 7.50 24.11 -1.90
N PHE A 35 6.80 24.72 -2.86
CA PHE A 35 6.62 24.12 -4.19
C PHE A 35 7.94 23.77 -4.88
N PHE A 36 8.95 24.62 -4.72
CA PHE A 36 10.29 24.37 -5.25
C PHE A 36 10.94 23.15 -4.58
N GLN A 37 10.88 23.06 -3.24
CA GLN A 37 11.39 21.90 -2.52
C GLN A 37 10.66 20.61 -2.93
N LYS A 38 9.32 20.64 -3.10
CA LYS A 38 8.55 19.49 -3.60
C LYS A 38 8.96 19.08 -5.02
N SER A 39 9.28 20.05 -5.88
CA SER A 39 9.76 19.79 -7.25
C SER A 39 11.14 19.13 -7.23
N VAL A 40 12.06 19.61 -6.40
CA VAL A 40 13.38 19.01 -6.19
C VAL A 40 13.25 17.61 -5.60
N LEU A 41 12.41 17.41 -4.58
CA LEU A 41 12.14 16.09 -3.99
C LEU A 41 11.55 15.12 -5.02
N SER A 42 10.61 15.57 -5.84
CA SER A 42 10.00 14.76 -6.91
C SER A 42 11.03 14.29 -7.93
N LEU A 43 11.84 15.23 -8.45
CA LEU A 43 12.87 14.92 -9.45
C LEU A 43 13.96 14.04 -8.86
N GLY A 44 14.48 14.39 -7.69
CA GLY A 44 15.52 13.64 -6.99
C GLY A 44 15.09 12.22 -6.65
N SER A 45 13.86 12.05 -6.14
CA SER A 45 13.30 10.74 -5.83
C SER A 45 13.11 9.88 -7.09
N SER A 46 12.62 10.49 -8.18
CA SER A 46 12.44 9.81 -9.46
C SER A 46 13.78 9.30 -10.02
N ILE A 47 14.82 10.14 -10.02
CA ILE A 47 16.17 9.76 -10.46
C ILE A 47 16.73 8.67 -9.54
N GLY A 48 16.58 8.84 -8.22
CA GLY A 48 17.04 7.86 -7.23
C GLY A 48 16.45 6.47 -7.45
N MET A 49 15.14 6.39 -7.72
CA MET A 49 14.48 5.12 -8.03
C MET A 49 14.92 4.49 -9.36
N LEU A 50 15.27 5.31 -10.37
CA LEU A 50 15.80 4.80 -11.64
C LEU A 50 17.18 4.18 -11.47
N LEU A 51 18.01 4.77 -10.59
CA LEU A 51 19.35 4.27 -10.28
C LEU A 51 19.30 3.05 -9.35
N ASP A 52 18.47 3.11 -8.31
CA ASP A 52 18.27 2.03 -7.35
C ASP A 52 16.78 1.80 -7.08
N PRO A 53 16.17 0.81 -7.75
CA PRO A 53 14.76 0.48 -7.57
C PRO A 53 14.39 -0.07 -6.18
N THR A 54 15.38 -0.40 -5.33
CA THR A 54 15.13 -0.91 -3.97
C THR A 54 14.84 0.20 -2.95
N ARG A 55 15.01 1.47 -3.35
CA ARG A 55 14.76 2.68 -2.55
C ARG A 55 13.27 2.96 -2.35
N ALA A 56 12.65 2.18 -1.47
CA ALA A 56 11.26 2.36 -1.08
C ALA A 56 10.96 3.74 -0.43
N ASP A 57 11.96 4.36 0.18
CA ASP A 57 11.92 5.72 0.73
C ASP A 57 11.73 6.78 -0.37
N MET A 58 12.41 6.62 -1.51
CA MET A 58 12.27 7.51 -2.66
C MET A 58 10.90 7.34 -3.32
N LEU A 59 10.40 6.11 -3.45
CA LEU A 59 9.03 5.85 -3.92
C LEU A 59 7.99 6.50 -3.00
N SER A 60 8.18 6.36 -1.69
CA SER A 60 7.31 6.94 -0.67
C SER A 60 7.27 8.47 -0.78
N THR A 61 8.44 9.10 -0.86
CA THR A 61 8.59 10.55 -1.03
C THR A 61 7.94 11.03 -2.32
N LEU A 62 8.21 10.36 -3.44
CA LEU A 62 7.61 10.68 -4.75
C LEU A 62 6.09 10.63 -4.69
N GLY A 63 5.52 9.63 -4.01
CA GLY A 63 4.09 9.49 -3.79
C GLY A 63 3.47 10.68 -3.06
N GLU A 64 4.14 11.18 -2.02
CA GLU A 64 3.65 12.32 -1.24
C GLU A 64 3.67 13.62 -2.03
N VAL A 65 4.79 13.92 -2.68
CA VAL A 65 4.99 15.22 -3.35
C VAL A 65 4.26 15.32 -4.68
N THR A 66 3.83 14.20 -5.27
CA THR A 66 3.05 14.17 -6.52
C THR A 66 1.58 13.77 -6.33
N GLY A 67 1.20 13.26 -5.16
CA GLY A 67 -0.09 12.61 -4.94
C GLY A 67 -1.27 13.53 -4.63
N HIS A 68 -1.09 14.85 -4.56
CA HIS A 68 -2.11 15.76 -4.00
C HIS A 68 -3.50 15.61 -4.64
N SER A 69 -3.63 15.67 -5.97
CA SER A 69 -4.94 15.50 -6.64
C SER A 69 -5.54 14.11 -6.46
N ALA A 70 -4.70 13.07 -6.39
CA ALA A 70 -5.16 11.70 -6.13
C ALA A 70 -5.68 11.56 -4.70
N LEU A 71 -5.03 12.23 -3.73
CA LEU A 71 -5.46 12.27 -2.34
C LEU A 71 -6.78 13.01 -2.17
N GLN A 72 -6.98 14.13 -2.87
CA GLN A 72 -8.27 14.84 -2.90
C GLN A 72 -9.38 13.94 -3.45
N PHE A 73 -9.13 13.26 -4.57
CA PHE A 73 -10.07 12.29 -5.12
C PHE A 73 -10.40 11.15 -4.13
N MET A 74 -9.40 10.60 -3.44
CA MET A 74 -9.62 9.58 -2.42
C MET A 74 -10.44 10.12 -1.24
N ALA A 75 -10.14 11.31 -0.76
CA ALA A 75 -10.89 11.96 0.32
C ALA A 75 -12.37 12.11 -0.03
N GLU A 76 -12.68 12.64 -1.23
CA GLU A 76 -14.06 12.73 -1.73
C GLU A 76 -14.78 11.37 -1.71
N LYS A 77 -14.10 10.30 -2.15
CA LYS A 77 -14.67 8.95 -2.17
C LYS A 77 -14.85 8.34 -0.79
N ILE A 78 -13.95 8.63 0.15
CA ILE A 78 -14.05 8.16 1.53
C ILE A 78 -15.21 8.86 2.24
N ILE A 79 -15.35 10.18 2.08
CA ILE A 79 -16.42 10.98 2.70
C ILE A 79 -17.80 10.58 2.19
N GLN A 80 -17.92 10.17 0.92
CA GLN A 80 -19.18 9.67 0.34
C GLN A 80 -19.60 8.30 0.89
N ASN A 81 -18.77 7.62 1.70
CA ASN A 81 -19.06 6.30 2.23
C ASN A 81 -19.18 6.32 3.77
N PRO A 82 -20.27 5.83 4.39
CA PRO A 82 -20.42 5.78 5.85
C PRO A 82 -19.27 5.06 6.58
N GLU A 83 -18.74 3.99 5.99
CA GLU A 83 -17.58 3.24 6.50
C GLU A 83 -16.29 4.06 6.39
N GLY A 84 -16.15 4.80 5.29
CA GLY A 84 -15.05 5.73 5.09
C GLY A 84 -15.06 6.88 6.10
N GLN A 85 -16.23 7.41 6.43
CA GLN A 85 -16.38 8.43 7.47
C GLN A 85 -15.96 7.90 8.84
N GLU A 86 -16.30 6.65 9.18
CA GLU A 86 -15.84 6.01 10.42
C GLU A 86 -14.31 5.84 10.44
N ILE A 87 -13.71 5.44 9.31
CA ILE A 87 -12.25 5.37 9.15
C ILE A 87 -11.59 6.75 9.37
N LEU A 88 -12.16 7.83 8.83
CA LEU A 88 -11.62 9.18 9.02
C LEU A 88 -11.82 9.69 10.46
N ARG A 89 -12.89 9.25 11.14
CA ARG A 89 -13.14 9.59 12.54
C ARG A 89 -12.18 8.87 13.48
N GLU A 90 -12.06 7.55 13.35
CA GLU A 90 -11.28 6.70 14.26
C GLU A 90 -9.78 6.70 13.96
N LYS A 91 -9.42 7.01 12.70
CA LYS A 91 -8.06 7.00 12.16
C LYS A 91 -7.24 5.74 12.52
N PRO A 92 -7.78 4.51 12.38
CA PRO A 92 -7.07 3.30 12.80
C PRO A 92 -5.78 3.08 11.98
N ARG A 93 -4.70 2.77 12.68
CA ARG A 93 -3.38 2.43 12.12
C ARG A 93 -3.26 0.92 11.95
N ILE A 94 -2.50 0.45 10.96
CA ILE A 94 -2.13 -0.96 10.79
C ILE A 94 -0.63 -1.06 11.05
N ASN A 95 -0.26 -1.36 12.29
CA ASN A 95 1.12 -1.52 12.75
C ASN A 95 1.14 -2.51 13.94
N THR A 96 2.31 -2.90 14.44
CA THR A 96 2.40 -3.90 15.52
C THR A 96 1.86 -3.41 16.88
N LYS A 97 1.65 -2.09 17.05
CA LYS A 97 1.00 -1.54 18.25
C LYS A 97 -0.51 -1.79 18.26
N THR A 98 -1.12 -1.93 17.08
CA THR A 98 -2.56 -2.09 16.91
C THR A 98 -2.97 -3.49 16.47
N VAL A 99 -2.09 -4.22 15.78
CA VAL A 99 -2.31 -5.57 15.25
C VAL A 99 -1.54 -6.59 16.10
N ASP A 100 -2.26 -7.54 16.69
CA ASP A 100 -1.67 -8.64 17.45
C ASP A 100 -1.29 -9.79 16.51
N ILE A 101 -0.01 -9.84 16.12
CA ILE A 101 0.53 -10.85 15.19
C ILE A 101 0.37 -12.28 15.73
N SER A 102 0.49 -12.47 17.04
CA SER A 102 0.33 -13.80 17.67
C SER A 102 -1.12 -14.25 17.61
N PHE A 103 -2.06 -13.32 17.81
CA PHE A 103 -3.47 -13.58 17.59
C PHE A 103 -3.74 -13.97 16.13
N LEU A 104 -3.21 -13.21 15.14
CA LEU A 104 -3.39 -13.55 13.73
C LEU A 104 -2.86 -14.95 13.38
N GLN A 105 -1.71 -15.34 13.95
CA GLN A 105 -1.13 -16.67 13.78
C GLN A 105 -2.06 -17.78 14.28
N SER A 106 -2.80 -17.53 15.36
CA SER A 106 -3.70 -18.50 15.98
C SER A 106 -5.01 -18.72 15.24
N LEU A 107 -5.35 -17.86 14.26
CA LEU A 107 -6.61 -17.93 13.54
C LEU A 107 -6.64 -19.11 12.53
N PRO A 108 -7.84 -19.62 12.18
CA PRO A 108 -8.02 -20.64 11.14
C PRO A 108 -7.57 -20.18 9.73
N GLU A 109 -7.11 -21.11 8.89
CA GLU A 109 -6.54 -20.86 7.55
C GLU A 109 -7.48 -20.13 6.57
N ASP A 110 -8.79 -20.25 6.75
CA ASP A 110 -9.82 -19.62 5.90
C ASP A 110 -10.14 -18.18 6.32
N THR A 111 -9.44 -17.63 7.31
CA THR A 111 -9.62 -16.25 7.75
C THR A 111 -8.69 -15.27 7.05
N LEU A 112 -9.14 -14.03 6.90
CA LEU A 112 -8.31 -12.93 6.42
C LEU A 112 -7.10 -12.68 7.33
N GLY A 113 -7.29 -12.76 8.65
CA GLY A 113 -6.22 -12.55 9.62
C GLY A 113 -5.08 -13.56 9.47
N LYS A 114 -5.41 -14.85 9.32
CA LYS A 114 -4.44 -15.90 9.06
C LYS A 114 -3.75 -15.74 7.70
N THR A 115 -4.52 -15.37 6.67
CA THR A 115 -3.97 -15.06 5.34
C THR A 115 -2.95 -13.91 5.40
N TYR A 116 -3.25 -12.84 6.14
CA TYR A 116 -2.33 -11.73 6.33
C TYR A 116 -1.09 -12.14 7.11
N TYR A 117 -1.24 -12.90 8.21
CA TYR A 117 -0.10 -13.46 8.94
C TYR A 117 0.80 -14.31 8.03
N ASN A 118 0.22 -15.22 7.25
CA ASN A 118 0.97 -16.08 6.34
C ASN A 118 1.74 -15.24 5.31
N PHE A 119 1.14 -14.18 4.78
CA PHE A 119 1.83 -13.24 3.87
C PHE A 119 3.03 -12.57 4.56
N LEU A 120 2.84 -12.00 5.75
CA LEU A 120 3.92 -11.34 6.50
C LEU A 120 5.07 -12.32 6.77
N ASN A 121 4.75 -13.53 7.21
CA ASN A 121 5.72 -14.57 7.56
C ASN A 121 6.51 -15.07 6.33
N VAL A 122 5.84 -15.38 5.22
CA VAL A 122 6.50 -15.86 3.99
C VAL A 122 7.42 -14.82 3.37
N ASN A 123 7.05 -13.54 3.44
CA ASN A 123 7.84 -12.45 2.87
C ASN A 123 8.85 -11.86 3.86
N ASN A 124 8.88 -12.34 5.11
CA ASN A 124 9.74 -11.82 6.18
C ASN A 124 9.60 -10.29 6.37
N VAL A 125 8.36 -9.79 6.38
CA VAL A 125 8.01 -8.37 6.55
C VAL A 125 7.13 -8.16 7.77
N THR A 126 7.12 -6.94 8.28
CA THR A 126 6.28 -6.49 9.41
C THR A 126 5.35 -5.35 8.96
N PRO A 127 4.16 -5.20 9.57
CA PRO A 127 3.31 -4.02 9.39
C PRO A 127 4.03 -2.68 9.66
N ASP A 128 5.12 -2.68 10.43
CA ASP A 128 5.89 -1.47 10.75
C ASP A 128 6.88 -1.05 9.65
N SER A 129 6.99 -1.82 8.56
CA SER A 129 7.93 -1.54 7.47
C SER A 129 7.60 -0.27 6.65
N ARG A 130 6.44 0.33 6.89
CA ARG A 130 5.92 1.46 6.12
C ARG A 130 6.27 2.79 6.77
N MET A 131 6.99 3.62 6.04
CA MET A 131 7.43 4.94 6.51
C MET A 131 6.24 5.87 6.79
N ASP A 132 6.39 6.70 7.82
CA ASP A 132 5.45 7.77 8.11
C ASP A 132 5.41 8.82 6.98
N VAL A 133 4.25 9.41 6.76
CA VAL A 133 4.04 10.52 5.82
C VAL A 133 4.60 11.82 6.40
N GLN A 134 5.34 12.57 5.58
CA GLN A 134 6.11 13.73 6.01
C GLN A 134 5.88 15.03 5.24
N PHE A 135 5.49 14.97 3.97
CA PHE A 135 5.45 16.11 3.05
C PHE A 135 4.04 16.54 2.65
N ILE A 136 3.03 16.05 3.38
CA ILE A 136 1.61 16.40 3.22
C ILE A 136 1.17 17.22 4.43
N GLU A 137 0.77 18.47 4.19
CA GLU A 137 0.37 19.44 5.21
C GLU A 137 -1.01 19.13 5.81
N ASP A 138 -1.99 18.82 4.94
CA ASP A 138 -3.33 18.48 5.37
C ASP A 138 -3.32 17.14 6.13
N VAL A 139 -3.71 17.18 7.40
CA VAL A 139 -3.65 16.01 8.30
C VAL A 139 -4.56 14.87 7.83
N GLU A 140 -5.70 15.18 7.21
CA GLU A 140 -6.61 14.17 6.69
C GLU A 140 -6.04 13.50 5.44
N LEU A 141 -5.51 14.29 4.49
CA LEU A 141 -4.83 13.74 3.31
C LEU A 141 -3.58 12.96 3.71
N ALA A 142 -2.84 13.42 4.71
CA ALA A 142 -1.67 12.71 5.24
C ALA A 142 -2.08 11.35 5.82
N TYR A 143 -3.17 11.31 6.60
CA TYR A 143 -3.73 10.06 7.10
C TYR A 143 -4.20 9.13 5.97
N ILE A 144 -4.85 9.64 4.93
CA ILE A 144 -5.28 8.84 3.77
C ILE A 144 -4.06 8.23 3.07
N MET A 145 -3.00 9.01 2.85
CA MET A 145 -1.75 8.53 2.27
C MET A 145 -1.10 7.45 3.15
N GLN A 146 -1.07 7.68 4.46
CA GLN A 146 -0.50 6.73 5.40
C GLN A 146 -1.28 5.40 5.42
N ARG A 147 -2.62 5.48 5.45
CA ARG A 147 -3.48 4.30 5.40
C ARG A 147 -3.28 3.52 4.12
N TYR A 148 -3.10 4.20 2.99
CA TYR A 148 -2.74 3.55 1.73
C TYR A 148 -1.42 2.77 1.86
N ARG A 149 -0.37 3.35 2.44
CA ARG A 149 0.93 2.67 2.63
C ARG A 149 0.80 1.41 3.46
N GLU A 150 0.08 1.49 4.57
CA GLU A 150 -0.06 0.38 5.51
C GLU A 150 -0.96 -0.73 4.99
N ALA A 151 -1.93 -0.39 4.14
CA ALA A 151 -2.80 -1.37 3.52
C ALA A 151 -2.11 -2.16 2.39
N HIS A 152 -0.97 -1.72 1.88
CA HIS A 152 -0.31 -2.31 0.71
C HIS A 152 -0.03 -3.82 0.88
N ASP A 153 0.62 -4.22 1.97
CA ASP A 153 0.94 -5.64 2.24
C ASP A 153 -0.33 -6.48 2.40
N LEU A 154 -1.39 -5.88 2.92
CA LEU A 154 -2.67 -6.53 3.05
C LEU A 154 -3.40 -6.66 1.70
N ILE A 155 -3.22 -5.71 0.78
CA ILE A 155 -3.71 -5.82 -0.60
C ILE A 155 -3.02 -7.00 -1.30
N HIS A 156 -1.70 -7.19 -1.10
CA HIS A 156 -1.02 -8.40 -1.57
C HIS A 156 -1.66 -9.68 -1.02
N ALA A 157 -1.90 -9.73 0.30
CA ALA A 157 -2.52 -10.89 0.96
C ALA A 157 -3.92 -11.18 0.42
N ILE A 158 -4.78 -10.16 0.27
CA ILE A 158 -6.14 -10.29 -0.26
C ILE A 158 -6.15 -10.78 -1.71
N LEU A 159 -5.21 -10.29 -2.53
CA LEU A 159 -5.12 -10.66 -3.95
C LEU A 159 -4.33 -11.96 -4.19
N GLY A 160 -3.77 -12.57 -3.14
CA GLY A 160 -2.88 -13.72 -3.25
C GLY A 160 -1.65 -13.46 -4.12
N GLN A 161 -1.17 -12.20 -4.17
CA GLN A 161 -0.05 -11.82 -5.02
C GLN A 161 1.27 -11.85 -4.24
N PRO A 162 2.30 -12.57 -4.74
CA PRO A 162 3.63 -12.53 -4.12
C PRO A 162 4.30 -11.16 -4.33
N THR A 163 5.37 -10.90 -3.60
CA THR A 163 6.21 -9.67 -3.72
C THR A 163 7.26 -9.75 -4.84
N ASN A 164 7.11 -10.71 -5.76
CA ASN A 164 7.94 -10.76 -6.95
C ASN A 164 7.49 -9.69 -7.96
N MET A 165 8.33 -9.40 -8.96
CA MET A 165 8.08 -8.30 -9.90
C MET A 165 6.69 -8.38 -10.59
N LEU A 166 6.19 -9.58 -10.87
CA LEU A 166 4.88 -9.75 -11.49
C LEU A 166 3.75 -9.43 -10.50
N GLY A 167 3.82 -9.98 -9.28
CA GLY A 167 2.83 -9.71 -8.24
C GLY A 167 2.79 -8.24 -7.85
N GLU A 168 3.94 -7.59 -7.71
CA GLU A 168 4.05 -6.14 -7.50
C GLU A 168 3.34 -5.35 -8.60
N VAL A 169 3.58 -5.66 -9.88
CA VAL A 169 2.92 -4.95 -10.99
C VAL A 169 1.41 -5.17 -10.98
N THR A 170 0.96 -6.38 -10.67
CA THR A 170 -0.47 -6.69 -10.53
C THR A 170 -1.10 -5.84 -9.43
N VAL A 171 -0.48 -5.78 -8.25
CA VAL A 171 -0.95 -4.95 -7.14
C VAL A 171 -0.94 -3.47 -7.53
N LYS A 172 0.12 -2.98 -8.19
CA LYS A 172 0.19 -1.58 -8.66
C LYS A 172 -0.92 -1.22 -9.63
N TRP A 173 -1.36 -2.12 -10.51
CA TRP A 173 -2.53 -1.88 -11.34
C TRP A 173 -3.81 -1.71 -10.51
N VAL A 174 -4.05 -2.60 -9.55
CA VAL A 174 -5.21 -2.50 -8.65
C VAL A 174 -5.16 -1.19 -7.86
N GLU A 175 -4.01 -0.85 -7.29
CA GLU A 175 -3.80 0.40 -6.57
C GLU A 175 -3.99 1.62 -7.48
N ALA A 176 -3.48 1.59 -8.72
CA ALA A 176 -3.60 2.70 -9.68
C ALA A 176 -5.06 2.99 -10.00
N PHE A 177 -5.88 1.96 -10.28
CA PHE A 177 -7.30 2.14 -10.57
C PHE A 177 -8.08 2.71 -9.38
N GLN A 178 -7.68 2.38 -8.15
CA GLN A 178 -8.41 2.75 -6.95
C GLN A 178 -8.01 4.11 -6.40
N THR A 179 -6.71 4.38 -6.38
CA THR A 179 -6.13 5.54 -5.70
C THR A 179 -5.84 6.68 -6.65
N ARG A 180 -5.60 6.37 -7.94
CA ARG A 180 -5.08 7.31 -8.95
C ARG A 180 -3.73 7.94 -8.58
N LEU A 181 -3.02 7.38 -7.61
CA LEU A 181 -1.70 7.88 -7.23
C LEU A 181 -0.75 7.76 -8.43
N PRO A 182 -0.04 8.85 -8.82
CA PRO A 182 0.87 8.83 -9.97
C PRO A 182 1.92 7.73 -9.87
N MET A 183 2.44 7.48 -8.67
CA MET A 183 3.44 6.45 -8.44
C MET A 183 2.91 5.02 -8.66
N CYS A 184 1.62 4.77 -8.38
CA CYS A 184 1.00 3.46 -8.63
C CYS A 184 0.83 3.24 -10.13
N LEU A 185 0.32 4.26 -10.84
CA LEU A 185 0.18 4.22 -12.30
C LEU A 185 1.55 4.06 -12.98
N GLY A 186 2.55 4.83 -12.56
CA GLY A 186 3.92 4.72 -13.05
C GLY A 186 4.50 3.33 -12.79
N GLY A 187 4.41 2.82 -11.55
CA GLY A 187 4.88 1.49 -11.19
C GLY A 187 4.21 0.38 -12.01
N ALA A 188 2.91 0.49 -12.26
CA ALA A 188 2.15 -0.44 -13.09
C ALA A 188 2.61 -0.42 -14.55
N ILE A 189 2.80 0.76 -15.14
CA ILE A 189 3.24 0.93 -16.54
C ILE A 189 4.71 0.50 -16.70
N PHE A 190 5.63 1.12 -15.95
CA PHE A 190 7.07 0.88 -16.09
C PHE A 190 7.47 -0.53 -15.64
N GLY A 191 6.84 -1.05 -14.57
CA GLY A 191 7.04 -2.42 -14.14
C GLY A 191 6.57 -3.42 -15.21
N ALA A 192 5.41 -3.19 -15.83
CA ALA A 192 4.93 -4.02 -16.94
C ALA A 192 5.88 -3.98 -18.15
N VAL A 193 6.42 -2.81 -18.50
CA VAL A 193 7.42 -2.68 -19.58
C VAL A 193 8.67 -3.51 -19.26
N ARG A 194 9.16 -3.49 -18.02
CA ARG A 194 10.32 -4.29 -17.57
C ARG A 194 10.03 -5.80 -17.56
N LEU A 195 8.78 -6.20 -17.35
CA LEU A 195 8.36 -7.60 -17.39
C LEU A 195 8.32 -8.16 -18.82
N ARG A 196 7.96 -7.37 -19.84
CA ARG A 196 7.77 -7.84 -21.24
C ARG A 196 8.95 -8.68 -21.78
N PRO A 197 10.23 -8.31 -21.59
CA PRO A 197 11.35 -9.14 -22.03
C PRO A 197 11.51 -10.43 -21.19
N LYS A 198 11.40 -10.32 -19.86
CA LYS A 198 11.62 -11.45 -18.93
C LYS A 198 10.53 -12.51 -19.01
N GLN A 199 9.27 -12.10 -19.14
CA GLN A 199 8.14 -13.00 -19.32
C GLN A 199 8.21 -13.70 -20.68
N ARG A 200 8.56 -12.98 -21.76
CA ARG A 200 8.79 -13.60 -23.08
C ARG A 200 9.85 -14.70 -22.98
N HIS A 201 10.97 -14.46 -22.29
CA HIS A 201 11.95 -15.51 -22.02
C HIS A 201 11.35 -16.69 -21.26
N GLN A 202 10.64 -16.47 -20.15
CA GLN A 202 10.02 -17.56 -19.39
C GLN A 202 9.06 -18.41 -20.23
N TYR A 203 8.24 -17.82 -21.11
CA TYR A 203 7.35 -18.57 -22.02
C TYR A 203 8.11 -19.35 -23.11
N VAL A 204 9.25 -18.83 -23.58
CA VAL A 204 10.10 -19.51 -24.57
C VAL A 204 10.87 -20.67 -23.94
N THR A 205 11.42 -20.51 -22.73
CA THR A 205 12.15 -21.57 -22.03
C THR A 205 11.27 -22.63 -21.36
N LYS A 206 10.09 -22.28 -20.80
CA LYS A 206 9.18 -23.30 -20.22
C LYS A 206 8.66 -24.27 -21.29
N LYS A 207 8.47 -23.80 -22.53
CA LYS A 207 8.12 -24.66 -23.67
C LYS A 207 9.24 -25.65 -24.04
N SER A 208 10.50 -25.36 -23.73
CA SER A 208 11.63 -26.25 -24.05
C SER A 208 11.79 -27.39 -23.04
N THR A 209 11.25 -27.24 -21.82
CA THR A 209 11.33 -28.25 -20.74
C THR A 209 10.08 -29.14 -20.62
N MET A 210 9.00 -28.85 -21.33
CA MET A 210 7.90 -29.79 -21.56
C MET A 210 8.11 -30.43 -22.95
N GLY A 211 9.11 -31.30 -23.04
CA GLY A 211 9.25 -32.21 -24.16
C GLY A 211 8.10 -33.23 -24.11
N TYR A 212 7.37 -33.31 -25.22
CA TYR A 212 6.64 -34.53 -25.60
C TYR A 212 7.64 -35.61 -25.98
#